data_AF-A0A353RJ15-F1
#
_entry.id   AF-A0A353RJ15-F1
#
_cell.length_a   1.000
_cell.length_b   1.000
_cell.length_c   1.000
_cell.angle_alpha   90.00
_cell.angle_beta   90.00
_cell.angle_gamma   90.00
#
_symmetry.space_group_name_H-M   'P 1'
#
loop_
_entity.id
_entity.type
_entity.pdbx_description
1 polymer ?
#
loop_
_entity_poly.entity_id
_entity_poly.type
_entity_poly.pdbx_seq_one_letter_code
_entity_poly.pdbx_strand_id
1 'polypeptide(L)' 'YDDTPHGGFYTKEELREVVKYAEDRYITIIPEVDLPGHMLAALTAYPELGCTGGPYEVAREWGVFDDVL' A
#
# COMPACT_ATOMS: atom_id res chain seq x y z
N TYR A 1 3.71 -20.78 -0.29
CA TYR A 1 2.75 -19.94 -1.02
C TYR A 1 1.77 -20.89 -1.68
N ASP A 2 0.46 -20.71 -1.53
CA ASP A 2 -0.59 -21.65 -1.99
C ASP A 2 -1.17 -21.29 -3.37
N ASP A 3 -0.40 -20.53 -4.16
CA ASP A 3 -0.73 -20.00 -5.49
C ASP A 3 -2.09 -19.28 -5.59
N THR A 4 -2.66 -18.89 -4.46
CA THR A 4 -3.93 -18.18 -4.41
C THR A 4 -3.67 -16.68 -4.44
N PRO A 5 -4.23 -15.94 -5.41
CA PRO A 5 -4.10 -14.48 -5.44
C PRO A 5 -4.71 -13.85 -4.18
N HIS A 6 -3.91 -13.07 -3.46
CA HIS A 6 -4.37 -12.25 -2.34
C HIS A 6 -4.50 -10.78 -2.77
N GLY A 7 -5.56 -10.12 -2.30
CA GLY A 7 -5.81 -8.72 -2.61
C GLY A 7 -6.97 -8.14 -1.81
N GLY A 8 -7.39 -6.93 -2.17
CA GLY A 8 -8.44 -6.17 -1.48
C GLY A 8 -7.94 -4.80 -1.02
N PHE A 9 -8.87 -3.89 -0.76
CA PHE A 9 -8.59 -2.55 -0.22
C PHE A 9 -9.79 -2.08 0.59
N TYR A 10 -9.55 -1.17 1.54
CA TYR A 10 -10.64 -0.52 2.26
C TYR A 10 -11.23 0.63 1.43
N THR A 11 -12.55 0.65 1.33
CA THR A 11 -13.28 1.83 0.88
C THR A 11 -13.16 2.96 1.90
N LYS A 12 -13.52 4.18 1.49
CA LYS A 12 -13.50 5.34 2.39
C LYS A 12 -14.51 5.16 3.52
N GLU A 13 -15.64 4.52 3.24
CA GLU A 13 -16.69 4.22 4.20
C GLU A 13 -16.19 3.23 5.25
N GLU A 14 -15.58 2.12 4.84
CA GLU A 14 -14.98 1.14 5.75
C GLU A 14 -13.87 1.75 6.62
N LEU A 15 -12.99 2.59 6.05
CA LEU A 15 -11.97 3.29 6.84
C LEU A 15 -12.58 4.19 7.90
N ARG A 16 -13.67 4.92 7.59
CA ARG A 16 -14.36 5.76 8.58
C ARG A 16 -14.96 4.92 9.70
N GLU A 17 -15.50 3.75 9.40
CA GLU A 17 -16.01 2.82 10.41
C GLU A 17 -14.90 2.32 11.33
N VAL A 18 -13.73 1.97 10.80
CA VAL A 18 -12.57 1.54 11.60
C VAL A 18 -12.09 2.68 12.51
N VAL A 19 -11.98 3.91 11.99
CA VAL A 19 -11.60 5.08 12.79
C VAL A 19 -12.58 5.31 13.94
N LYS A 20 -13.90 5.30 13.66
CA LYS A 20 -14.93 5.45 14.69
C LYS A 20 -14.86 4.35 15.74
N TYR A 21 -14.66 3.10 15.31
CA TYR A 21 -14.55 1.96 16.21
C TYR A 21 -13.37 2.09 17.18
N ALA A 22 -12.24 2.61 16.71
CA ALA A 22 -11.07 2.90 17.54
C ALA A 22 -11.31 4.10 18.47
N GLU A 23 -11.98 5.14 17.98
CA GLU A 23 -12.32 6.33 18.77
C GLU A 23 -13.20 6.00 19.98
N ASP A 24 -14.22 5.13 19.81
CA ASP A 24 -15.07 4.62 20.89
C ASP A 24 -14.28 3.90 21.99
N ARG A 25 -13.01 3.54 21.72
CA ARG A 25 -12.09 2.85 22.62
C ARG A 25 -10.92 3.73 23.07
N TYR A 26 -11.00 5.04 22.81
CA TYR A 26 -9.94 6.01 23.13
C TYR A 26 -8.61 5.69 22.44
N ILE A 27 -8.67 5.07 21.26
CA ILE A 27 -7.49 4.74 20.44
C ILE A 27 -7.45 5.70 19.25
N THR A 28 -6.32 6.38 19.06
CA THR A 28 -6.07 7.22 17.87
C THR A 28 -5.40 6.41 16.78
N ILE A 29 -6.00 6.39 15.58
CA ILE A 29 -5.39 5.79 14.40
C ILE A 29 -4.51 6.83 13.71
N ILE A 30 -3.24 6.52 13.54
CA ILE A 30 -2.29 7.32 12.75
C ILE A 30 -2.08 6.57 11.43
N PRO A 31 -2.55 7.11 10.29
CA PRO A 31 -2.33 6.47 9.00
C PRO A 31 -0.88 6.63 8.57
N GLU A 32 -0.34 5.59 7.95
CA GLU A 32 0.97 5.60 7.32
C GLU A 32 0.80 5.38 5.82
N VAL A 33 1.43 6.25 5.04
CA VAL A 33 1.63 6.06 3.60
C VAL A 33 3.13 6.25 3.42
N ASP A 34 3.85 5.15 3.20
CA ASP A 34 5.31 5.15 3.10
C ASP A 34 5.76 5.70 1.74
N LEU A 35 6.74 6.60 1.79
CA LEU A 35 7.24 7.41 0.68
C LEU A 35 8.72 7.79 0.99
N PRO A 36 9.65 7.79 0.01
CA PRO A 36 9.50 7.36 -1.38
C PRO A 36 9.74 5.85 -1.60
N GLY A 37 10.18 5.15 -0.56
CA GLY A 37 10.36 3.71 -0.56
C GLY A 37 9.05 2.94 -0.46
N HIS A 38 9.12 1.62 -0.58
CA HIS A 38 7.97 0.71 -0.42
C HIS A 38 6.75 1.03 -1.33
N MET A 39 6.96 1.79 -2.40
CA MET A 39 5.92 2.33 -3.28
C MET A 39 5.65 1.50 -4.55
N LEU A 40 6.14 0.26 -4.66
CA LEU A 40 5.98 -0.55 -5.87
C LEU A 40 4.51 -0.73 -6.29
N ALA A 41 3.58 -0.86 -5.34
CA ALA A 41 2.15 -0.92 -5.64
C ALA A 41 1.63 0.36 -6.34
N ALA A 42 2.14 1.53 -5.93
CA ALA A 42 1.78 2.80 -6.53
C ALA A 42 2.46 2.99 -7.91
N LEU A 43 3.74 2.61 -8.05
CA LEU A 43 4.46 2.69 -9.33
C LEU A 43 3.91 1.73 -10.38
N THR A 44 3.47 0.52 -10.00
CA THR A 44 2.79 -0.38 -10.94
C THR A 44 1.44 0.19 -11.40
N ALA A 45 0.71 0.89 -10.53
CA ALA A 45 -0.55 1.54 -10.88
C ALA A 45 -0.36 2.82 -11.71
N TYR A 46 0.71 3.57 -11.43
CA TYR A 46 1.07 4.85 -12.06
C TYR A 46 2.56 4.88 -12.45
N PRO A 47 2.96 4.19 -13.54
CA PRO A 47 4.37 4.10 -13.95
C PRO A 47 5.04 5.43 -14.26
N GLU A 48 4.26 6.45 -14.60
CA GLU A 48 4.71 7.82 -14.87
C GLU A 48 5.30 8.53 -13.64
N LEU A 49 5.03 8.04 -12.43
CA LEU A 49 5.58 8.59 -11.20
C LEU A 49 6.99 8.08 -10.89
N GLY A 50 7.43 7.00 -11.54
CA GLY A 50 8.75 6.42 -11.34
C GLY A 50 9.79 6.94 -12.32
N CYS A 51 11.06 6.91 -11.94
CA CYS A 51 12.15 7.52 -12.72
C CYS A 51 12.39 6.86 -14.09
N THR A 52 12.14 5.55 -14.23
CA THR A 52 12.42 4.82 -15.48
C THR A 52 11.21 4.75 -16.41
N GLY A 53 10.01 5.15 -15.94
CA GLY A 53 8.76 5.02 -16.68
C GLY A 53 8.19 3.59 -16.77
N GLY A 54 8.78 2.64 -16.03
CA GLY A 54 8.35 1.24 -15.97
C GLY A 54 8.96 0.34 -17.06
N PRO A 55 8.49 -0.93 -17.15
CA PRO A 55 7.41 -1.54 -16.36
C PRO A 55 7.84 -1.84 -14.91
N TYR A 56 6.90 -1.71 -13.97
CA TYR A 56 7.07 -2.10 -12.57
C TYR A 56 6.09 -3.21 -12.21
N GLU A 57 6.51 -4.16 -11.37
CA GLU A 57 5.64 -5.21 -10.83
C GLU A 57 5.42 -5.03 -9.33
N VAL A 58 4.23 -5.40 -8.86
CA VAL A 58 3.94 -5.41 -7.42
C VAL A 58 4.81 -6.46 -6.74
N ALA A 59 5.56 -6.05 -5.71
CA ALA A 59 6.35 -6.96 -4.91
C ALA A 59 5.49 -8.08 -4.31
N ARG A 60 5.89 -9.33 -4.53
CA ARG A 60 5.23 -10.54 -4.01
C ARG A 60 5.98 -11.17 -2.83
N GLU A 61 7.18 -10.69 -2.57
CA GLU A 61 8.10 -11.19 -1.56
C GLU A 61 8.66 -10.02 -0.74
N TRP A 62 9.22 -10.33 0.43
CA TRP A 62 9.87 -9.33 1.28
C TRP A 62 11.30 -9.06 0.79
N GLY A 63 11.71 -7.79 0.71
CA GLY A 63 13.06 -7.44 0.26
C GLY A 63 13.29 -5.94 0.07
N VAL A 64 14.49 -5.62 -0.40
CA VAL A 64 14.89 -4.29 -0.92
C VAL A 64 14.84 -4.38 -2.44
N PHE A 65 14.21 -3.41 -3.10
CA PHE A 65 13.99 -3.42 -4.55
C PHE A 65 14.65 -2.20 -5.16
N ASP A 66 15.40 -2.37 -6.25
CA ASP A 66 16.16 -1.29 -6.89
C ASP A 66 15.26 -0.21 -7.53
N ASP A 67 13.99 -0.54 -7.76
CA ASP A 67 13.00 0.34 -8.39
C ASP A 67 12.38 1.37 -7.41
N VAL A 68 12.62 1.24 -6.11
CA VAL A 68 12.15 2.14 -5.05
C VAL A 68 13.29 2.44 -4.06
N LEU A 69 13.35 3.68 -3.54
CA LEU A 69 14.44 4.15 -2.68
C LEU A 69 14.35 3.66 -1.23
#